data_AF-A0A5H2WU50-F1
#
_entry.id   AF-A0A5H2WU50-F1
#
_cell.length_a   1.000
_cell.length_b   1.000
_cell.length_c   1.000
_cell.angle_alpha   90.00
_cell.angle_beta   90.00
_cell.angle_gamma   90.00
#
_symmetry.space_group_name_H-M   'P 1'
#
loop_
_entity.id
_entity.type
_entity.pdbx_description
1 polymer ?
#
loop_
_entity_poly.entity_id
_entity_poly.type
_entity_poly.pdbx_seq_one_letter_code
_entity_poly.pdbx_strand_id
1 'polypeptide(L)'
;LIGNYGVPSDEEFDENAMIKNFESNNKIWVSGLIVGEMCETPSHWRMKYKLAEWMKKHNISGISGIDTRELTKKIRENGTMLGKIIQQPSGPFPGLDFKDQNQRNLVAEVSTKKIITYNPKGSPRICAVDCGLKLNQIRCFLKRGARVDVVPWDHPLNSKEFDGLFLSNGPGDPVMCHKTVKNIQQVLANSTTKPIFGICLGHQLLSTAIGCKTYKMKYGNRGHNLPALHHGTNRCFMTSQNHGFA
;
A
#
# COMPACT_ATOMS: atom_id res chain seq x y z
N LEU A 1 14.21 -6.34 17.76
CA LEU A 1 15.26 -5.44 17.24
C LEU A 1 14.88 -4.86 15.87
N ILE A 2 14.68 -3.54 15.79
CA ILE A 2 14.33 -2.78 14.57
C ILE A 2 15.26 -1.57 14.43
N GLY A 3 15.65 -1.25 13.19
CA GLY A 3 16.46 -0.07 12.87
C GLY A 3 17.94 -0.34 12.64
N ASN A 4 18.38 -1.60 12.62
CA ASN A 4 19.80 -2.01 12.57
C ASN A 4 20.61 -1.43 11.40
N TYR A 5 19.95 -1.23 10.26
CA TYR A 5 20.58 -0.70 9.06
C TYR A 5 20.38 0.80 8.89
N GLY A 6 19.77 1.45 9.88
CA GLY A 6 19.32 2.83 9.79
C GLY A 6 18.33 3.03 8.64
N VAL A 7 18.33 4.22 8.07
CA VAL A 7 17.48 4.60 6.94
C VAL A 7 18.35 5.13 5.80
N PRO A 8 18.16 4.66 4.55
CA PRO A 8 18.88 5.17 3.40
C PRO A 8 18.44 6.59 3.03
N SER A 9 19.20 7.24 2.14
CA SER A 9 18.87 8.58 1.66
C SER A 9 17.50 8.60 0.97
N ASP A 10 16.67 9.59 1.32
CA ASP A 10 15.39 9.90 0.68
C ASP A 10 15.53 10.90 -0.49
N GLU A 11 16.77 11.30 -0.79
CA GLU A 11 17.13 12.24 -1.87
C GLU A 11 17.71 11.51 -3.11
N GLU A 12 17.88 10.19 -3.04
CA GLU A 12 18.34 9.38 -4.17
C GLU A 12 17.18 8.97 -5.06
N PHE A 13 17.28 9.29 -6.35
CA PHE A 13 16.32 8.90 -7.39
C PHE A 13 16.94 7.88 -8.36
N ASP A 14 16.11 7.00 -8.89
CA ASP A 14 16.48 6.08 -9.97
C ASP A 14 16.39 6.75 -11.35
N GLU A 15 16.76 6.02 -12.40
CA GLU A 15 16.74 6.51 -13.79
C GLU A 15 15.36 6.94 -14.29
N ASN A 16 14.30 6.61 -13.55
CA ASN A 16 12.92 6.97 -13.86
C ASN A 16 12.39 8.08 -12.94
N ALA A 17 13.29 8.79 -12.25
CA ALA A 17 12.96 9.86 -11.28
C ALA A 17 12.06 9.40 -10.12
N MET A 18 12.10 8.11 -9.77
CA MET A 18 11.42 7.59 -8.57
C MET A 18 12.42 7.43 -7.42
N ILE A 19 11.98 7.69 -6.19
CA ILE A 19 12.85 7.56 -5.01
C ILE A 19 13.39 6.12 -4.87
N LYS A 20 14.71 5.96 -4.89
CA LYS A 20 15.37 4.69 -5.18
C LYS A 20 15.13 3.61 -4.13
N ASN A 21 15.17 3.99 -2.86
CA ASN A 21 15.19 3.05 -1.74
C ASN A 21 13.84 2.92 -0.99
N PHE A 22 12.79 3.58 -1.50
CA PHE A 22 11.46 3.58 -0.87
C PHE A 22 10.37 3.17 -1.85
N GLU A 23 9.24 2.76 -1.29
CA GLU A 23 8.07 2.29 -2.06
C GLU A 23 7.02 3.38 -2.30
N SER A 24 7.24 4.59 -1.78
CA SER A 24 6.41 5.77 -2.00
C SER A 24 7.24 7.04 -1.91
N ASN A 25 6.89 8.03 -2.73
CA ASN A 25 7.62 9.30 -2.78
C ASN A 25 7.41 10.13 -1.50
N ASN A 26 8.51 10.48 -0.83
CA ASN A 26 8.62 11.53 0.19
C ASN A 26 7.65 11.45 1.39
N LYS A 27 7.12 10.26 1.71
CA LYS A 27 6.16 10.10 2.81
C LYS A 27 6.24 8.73 3.47
N ILE A 28 6.14 8.75 4.80
CA ILE A 28 5.88 7.58 5.63
C ILE A 28 4.36 7.46 5.80
N TRP A 29 3.79 6.31 5.41
CA TRP A 29 2.33 6.11 5.46
C TRP A 29 1.81 5.61 6.80
N VAL A 30 2.66 5.01 7.64
CA VAL A 30 2.23 4.56 8.97
C VAL A 30 1.97 5.76 9.87
N SER A 31 0.88 5.74 10.64
CA SER A 31 0.57 6.79 11.62
C SER A 31 1.50 6.74 12.85
N GLY A 32 2.04 5.56 13.13
CA GLY A 32 3.03 5.37 14.19
C GLY A 32 3.69 4.00 14.12
N LEU A 33 4.79 3.84 14.84
CA LEU A 33 5.56 2.60 14.87
C LEU A 33 5.71 2.10 16.32
N ILE A 34 5.38 0.83 16.55
CA ILE A 34 5.55 0.15 17.85
C ILE A 34 6.58 -0.94 17.67
N VAL A 35 7.65 -0.92 18.46
CA VAL A 35 8.72 -1.93 18.40
C VAL A 35 9.07 -2.46 19.79
N GLY A 36 9.54 -3.71 19.86
CA GLY A 36 10.06 -4.25 21.12
C GLY A 36 11.40 -3.62 21.48
N GLU A 37 12.29 -3.48 20.50
CA GLU A 37 13.63 -2.97 20.72
C GLU A 37 14.06 -2.17 19.49
N MET A 38 14.59 -0.97 19.73
CA MET A 38 15.10 -0.07 18.71
C MET A 38 16.64 -0.05 18.77
N CYS A 39 17.29 -0.19 17.61
CA CYS A 39 18.74 -0.05 17.51
C CYS A 39 19.13 1.43 17.53
N GLU A 40 19.95 1.85 18.51
CA GLU A 40 20.43 3.23 18.64
C GLU A 40 21.71 3.52 17.84
N THR A 41 22.47 2.47 17.55
CA THR A 41 23.76 2.50 16.83
C THR A 41 23.70 1.66 15.55
N PRO A 42 22.85 2.05 14.58
CA PRO A 42 22.77 1.35 13.31
C PRO A 42 24.09 1.35 12.54
N SER A 43 24.31 0.29 11.76
CA SER A 43 25.50 0.13 10.92
C SER A 43 25.15 -0.52 9.59
N HIS A 44 25.21 0.28 8.53
CA HIS A 44 25.04 -0.18 7.15
C HIS A 44 25.66 0.84 6.20
N TRP A 45 26.29 0.39 5.11
CA TRP A 45 26.99 1.27 4.16
C TRP A 45 26.08 2.28 3.43
N ARG A 46 24.78 2.00 3.35
CA ARG A 46 23.77 2.93 2.80
C ARG A 46 23.11 3.84 3.83
N MET A 47 23.46 3.72 5.11
CA MET A 47 22.79 4.48 6.15
C MET A 47 23.05 5.98 5.98
N LYS A 48 21.97 6.78 5.95
CA LYS A 48 22.04 8.23 5.99
C LYS A 48 21.49 8.80 7.30
N TYR A 49 20.44 8.19 7.84
CA TYR A 49 19.77 8.63 9.07
C TYR A 49 19.59 7.48 10.05
N LYS A 50 19.52 7.79 11.35
CA LYS A 50 18.93 6.86 12.31
C LYS A 50 17.42 6.80 12.11
N LEU A 51 16.80 5.65 12.46
CA LEU A 51 15.35 5.48 12.34
C LEU A 51 14.57 6.56 13.11
N ALA A 52 14.98 6.88 14.34
CA ALA A 52 14.34 7.90 15.16
C ALA A 52 14.45 9.31 14.57
N GLU A 53 15.59 9.67 13.98
CA GLU A 53 15.80 10.96 13.32
C GLU A 53 14.90 11.09 12.08
N TRP A 54 14.83 10.04 11.27
CA TRP A 54 13.98 10.00 10.10
C TRP A 54 12.48 10.09 10.47
N MET A 55 12.05 9.38 11.50
CA MET A 55 10.67 9.49 12.00
C MET A 55 10.33 10.89 12.51
N LYS A 56 11.26 11.55 13.23
CA LYS A 56 11.11 12.95 13.66
C LYS A 56 10.99 13.89 12.47
N LYS A 57 11.83 13.74 11.43
CA LYS A 57 11.78 14.52 10.17
C LYS A 57 10.39 14.44 9.52
N HIS A 58 9.75 13.29 9.57
CA HIS A 58 8.42 13.05 8.97
C HIS A 58 7.24 13.22 9.94
N ASN A 59 7.48 13.72 11.17
CA ASN A 59 6.46 13.88 12.21
C ASN A 59 5.68 12.59 12.53
N ILE A 60 6.36 11.44 12.55
CA ILE A 60 5.76 10.15 12.88
C ILE A 60 6.13 9.76 14.31
N SER A 61 5.10 9.40 15.11
CA SER A 61 5.28 8.93 16.48
C SER A 61 5.78 7.49 16.52
N GLY A 62 6.68 7.19 17.46
CA GLY A 62 7.19 5.83 17.68
C GLY A 62 7.33 5.54 19.17
N ILE A 63 7.16 4.27 19.54
CA ILE A 63 7.39 3.77 20.89
C ILE A 63 8.18 2.45 20.85
N SER A 64 9.20 2.35 21.69
CA SER A 64 10.04 1.17 21.88
C SER A 64 9.85 0.58 23.28
N GLY A 65 10.34 -0.63 23.52
CA GLY A 65 10.24 -1.29 24.84
C GLY A 65 8.89 -1.97 25.09
N ILE A 66 8.07 -2.14 24.06
CA ILE A 66 6.74 -2.77 24.18
C ILE A 66 6.85 -4.26 23.83
N ASP A 67 6.21 -5.14 24.61
CA ASP A 67 6.06 -6.55 24.20
C ASP A 67 5.15 -6.65 22.96
N THR A 68 5.77 -6.60 21.78
CA THR A 68 5.07 -6.71 20.51
C THR A 68 4.50 -8.11 20.28
N ARG A 69 4.98 -9.15 20.98
CA ARG A 69 4.41 -10.50 20.91
C ARG A 69 3.08 -10.55 21.66
N GLU A 70 3.02 -9.99 22.87
CA GLU A 70 1.77 -9.87 23.62
C GLU A 70 0.74 -9.01 22.86
N LEU A 71 1.17 -7.86 22.31
CA LEU A 71 0.31 -7.02 21.48
C LEU A 71 -0.22 -7.79 20.26
N THR A 72 0.64 -8.55 19.58
CA THR A 72 0.25 -9.38 18.43
C THR A 72 -0.79 -10.43 18.81
N LYS A 73 -0.63 -11.09 19.96
CA LYS A 73 -1.62 -12.06 20.47
C LYS A 73 -2.98 -11.39 20.71
N LYS A 74 -2.99 -10.24 21.39
CA LYS A 74 -4.21 -9.45 21.64
C LYS A 74 -4.94 -9.08 20.34
N ILE A 75 -4.22 -8.61 19.32
CA ILE A 75 -4.80 -8.29 18.00
C ILE A 75 -5.35 -9.55 17.32
N ARG A 76 -4.64 -10.68 17.39
CA ARG A 76 -5.10 -11.93 16.77
C ARG A 76 -6.38 -12.47 17.43
N GLU A 77 -6.46 -12.38 18.75
CA GLU A 77 -7.57 -12.88 19.56
C GLU A 77 -8.82 -12.00 19.41
N ASN A 78 -8.65 -10.67 19.46
CA ASN A 78 -9.76 -9.70 19.43
C ASN A 78 -10.09 -9.16 18.02
N GLY A 79 -9.22 -9.40 17.04
CA GLY A 79 -9.35 -8.87 15.68
C GLY A 79 -8.84 -7.43 15.52
N THR A 80 -9.39 -6.70 14.56
CA THR A 80 -8.96 -5.33 14.25
C THR A 80 -9.29 -4.41 15.43
N MET A 81 -8.25 -3.95 16.13
CA MET A 81 -8.39 -3.04 17.27
C MET A 81 -7.96 -1.62 16.88
N LEU A 82 -8.68 -0.62 17.40
CA LEU A 82 -8.25 0.77 17.33
C LEU A 82 -7.21 1.03 18.42
N GLY A 83 -6.17 1.80 18.10
CA GLY A 83 -5.08 2.12 19.01
C GLY A 83 -4.60 3.55 18.82
N LYS A 84 -3.98 4.12 19.86
CA LYS A 84 -3.39 5.45 19.86
C LYS A 84 -2.06 5.42 20.63
N ILE A 85 -1.09 6.20 20.15
CA ILE A 85 0.15 6.50 20.89
C ILE A 85 -0.04 7.90 21.49
N ILE A 86 0.16 8.04 22.79
CA ILE A 86 -0.04 9.29 23.52
C ILE A 86 1.21 9.59 24.31
N GLN A 87 1.75 10.79 24.11
CA GLN A 87 2.91 11.27 24.85
C GLN A 87 2.42 12.28 25.89
N GLN A 88 2.07 11.80 27.09
CA GLN A 88 1.75 12.66 28.24
C GLN A 88 2.36 12.10 29.54
N PRO A 89 2.77 12.96 30.50
CA PRO A 89 3.43 12.51 31.73
C PRO A 89 2.54 11.66 32.64
N SER A 90 1.27 12.04 32.79
CA SER A 90 0.23 11.25 33.47
C SER A 90 -1.12 11.95 33.29
N GLY A 91 -2.21 11.23 33.54
CA GLY A 91 -3.54 11.82 33.67
C GLY A 91 -4.64 10.85 33.23
N PRO A 92 -5.91 11.15 33.57
CA PRO A 92 -7.00 10.67 32.73
C PRO A 92 -6.80 11.23 31.31
N PHE A 93 -7.26 10.51 30.30
CA PHE A 93 -7.17 10.97 28.91
C PHE A 93 -8.56 11.39 28.39
N PRO A 94 -9.17 12.47 28.95
CA PRO A 94 -10.47 12.92 28.49
C PRO A 94 -10.41 13.39 27.03
N GLY A 95 -11.42 13.06 26.24
CA GLY A 95 -11.52 13.44 24.82
C GLY A 95 -10.79 12.51 23.83
N LEU A 96 -10.34 11.31 24.25
CA LEU A 96 -9.78 10.33 23.32
C LEU A 96 -10.86 9.56 22.55
N ASP A 97 -11.35 10.14 21.47
CA ASP A 97 -12.28 9.41 20.60
C ASP A 97 -11.53 8.48 19.63
N PHE A 98 -11.76 7.17 19.75
CA PHE A 98 -11.26 6.22 18.75
C PHE A 98 -12.12 6.31 17.49
N LYS A 99 -11.52 6.77 16.39
CA LYS A 99 -12.19 6.87 15.09
C LYS A 99 -11.65 5.78 14.16
N ASP A 100 -12.55 4.99 13.58
CA ASP A 100 -12.15 3.99 12.59
C ASP A 100 -11.78 4.70 11.27
N GLN A 101 -10.52 4.54 10.88
CA GLN A 101 -9.97 5.11 9.65
C GLN A 101 -10.65 4.53 8.39
N ASN A 102 -11.20 3.31 8.48
CA ASN A 102 -11.88 2.65 7.35
C ASN A 102 -13.21 3.31 6.96
N GLN A 103 -13.75 4.20 7.80
CA GLN A 103 -14.94 5.00 7.46
C GLN A 103 -14.63 6.13 6.46
N ARG A 104 -13.35 6.42 6.22
CA ARG A 104 -12.89 7.42 5.24
C ARG A 104 -12.41 6.73 3.98
N ASN A 105 -12.46 7.44 2.86
CA ASN A 105 -11.85 6.98 1.61
C ASN A 105 -10.32 7.19 1.66
N LEU A 106 -9.61 6.23 2.26
CA LEU A 106 -8.15 6.27 2.37
C LEU A 106 -7.46 6.26 1.00
N VAL A 107 -8.07 5.64 -0.01
CA VAL A 107 -7.54 5.65 -1.38
C VAL A 107 -7.46 7.07 -1.93
N ALA A 108 -8.50 7.87 -1.72
CA ALA A 108 -8.52 9.27 -2.13
C ALA A 108 -7.43 10.12 -1.43
N GLU A 109 -7.04 9.75 -0.21
CA GLU A 109 -5.98 10.44 0.54
C GLU A 109 -4.57 10.13 -0.01
N VAL A 110 -4.36 8.94 -0.55
CA VAL A 110 -3.04 8.46 -0.99
C VAL A 110 -2.81 8.53 -2.49
N SER A 111 -3.87 8.47 -3.29
CA SER A 111 -3.80 8.53 -4.75
C SER A 111 -3.15 9.82 -5.25
N THR A 112 -2.38 9.69 -6.33
CA THR A 112 -1.88 10.82 -7.13
C THR A 112 -3.03 11.77 -7.51
N LYS A 113 -2.69 13.05 -7.61
CA LYS A 113 -3.62 14.13 -7.99
C LYS A 113 -3.55 14.49 -9.46
N LYS A 114 -2.49 14.06 -10.15
CA LYS A 114 -2.25 14.34 -11.57
C LYS A 114 -1.80 13.07 -12.26
N ILE A 115 -2.07 13.02 -13.57
CA ILE A 115 -1.60 11.94 -14.43
C ILE A 115 -0.08 12.06 -14.57
N ILE A 116 0.62 10.94 -14.43
CA ILE A 116 2.07 10.86 -14.60
C ILE A 116 2.37 9.74 -15.58
N THR A 117 3.10 10.05 -16.66
CA THR A 117 3.52 9.07 -17.66
C THR A 117 4.98 8.70 -17.46
N TYR A 118 5.24 7.40 -17.34
CA TYR A 118 6.58 6.81 -17.32
C TYR A 118 6.85 6.05 -18.61
N ASN A 119 8.08 6.16 -19.12
CA ASN A 119 8.51 5.56 -20.39
C ASN A 119 7.55 5.86 -21.55
N PRO A 120 7.40 7.14 -21.98
CA PRO A 120 6.36 7.56 -22.93
C PRO A 120 6.46 6.92 -24.32
N LYS A 121 7.65 6.41 -24.69
CA LYS A 121 7.91 5.68 -25.94
C LYS A 121 7.76 4.16 -25.80
N GLY A 122 7.46 3.67 -24.59
CA GLY A 122 7.32 2.26 -24.29
C GLY A 122 6.08 1.61 -24.87
N SER A 123 6.09 0.28 -24.86
CA SER A 123 4.97 -0.58 -25.29
C SER A 123 5.00 -1.89 -24.49
N PRO A 124 3.85 -2.45 -24.09
CA PRO A 124 2.49 -1.94 -24.29
C PRO A 124 2.18 -0.69 -23.45
N ARG A 125 1.06 -0.01 -23.75
CA ARG A 125 0.53 1.10 -22.94
C ARG A 125 -0.32 0.57 -21.80
N ILE A 126 0.14 0.78 -20.57
CA ILE A 126 -0.55 0.37 -19.35
C ILE A 126 -1.14 1.60 -18.65
N CYS A 127 -2.47 1.64 -18.52
CA CYS A 127 -3.14 2.58 -17.62
C CYS A 127 -3.09 2.00 -16.21
N ALA A 128 -2.41 2.67 -15.28
CA ALA A 128 -2.28 2.24 -13.89
C ALA A 128 -3.13 3.14 -12.98
N VAL A 129 -4.22 2.59 -12.44
CA VAL A 129 -5.08 3.31 -11.49
C VAL A 129 -4.41 3.29 -10.12
N ASP A 130 -3.99 4.47 -9.65
CA ASP A 130 -3.31 4.63 -8.38
C ASP A 130 -4.31 4.62 -7.22
N CYS A 131 -4.39 3.47 -6.55
CA CYS A 131 -5.16 3.30 -5.34
C CYS A 131 -4.31 3.42 -4.06
N GLY A 132 -3.07 3.91 -4.15
CA GLY A 132 -2.03 3.77 -3.12
C GLY A 132 -0.87 2.90 -3.58
N LEU A 133 -0.50 3.07 -4.85
CA LEU A 133 0.48 2.28 -5.58
C LEU A 133 1.85 2.31 -4.90
N LYS A 134 2.51 1.15 -4.91
CA LYS A 134 3.92 1.02 -4.56
C LYS A 134 4.80 1.20 -5.79
N LEU A 135 5.85 2.01 -5.70
CA LEU A 135 6.73 2.35 -6.82
C LEU A 135 7.34 1.14 -7.52
N ASN A 136 7.59 0.04 -6.80
CA ASN A 136 8.12 -1.17 -7.43
C ASN A 136 7.16 -1.81 -8.47
N GLN A 137 5.85 -1.54 -8.39
CA GLN A 137 4.90 -1.96 -9.43
C GLN A 137 5.20 -1.26 -10.76
N ILE A 138 5.43 0.07 -10.73
CA ILE A 138 5.85 0.84 -11.91
C ILE A 138 7.19 0.30 -12.41
N ARG A 139 8.21 0.17 -11.54
CA ARG A 139 9.54 -0.35 -11.92
C ARG A 139 9.45 -1.68 -12.66
N CYS A 140 8.59 -2.58 -12.20
CA CYS A 140 8.39 -3.89 -12.82
C CYS A 140 7.81 -3.79 -14.25
N PHE A 141 6.89 -2.86 -14.51
CA PHE A 141 6.39 -2.60 -15.86
C PHE A 141 7.44 -1.94 -16.75
N LEU A 142 8.13 -0.91 -16.25
CA LEU A 142 9.17 -0.21 -17.02
C LEU A 142 10.32 -1.13 -17.42
N LYS A 143 10.75 -2.03 -16.52
CA LYS A 143 11.77 -3.05 -16.82
C LYS A 143 11.35 -4.01 -17.95
N ARG A 144 10.06 -4.12 -18.23
CA ARG A 144 9.50 -4.93 -19.34
C ARG A 144 9.24 -4.10 -20.60
N GLY A 145 9.68 -2.84 -20.64
CA GLY A 145 9.54 -1.95 -21.80
C GLY A 145 8.19 -1.23 -21.90
N ALA A 146 7.27 -1.45 -20.96
CA ALA A 146 5.94 -0.85 -21.02
C ALA A 146 5.98 0.67 -20.80
N ARG A 147 5.05 1.38 -21.43
CA ARG A 147 4.65 2.73 -21.05
C ARG A 147 3.63 2.62 -19.92
N VAL A 148 3.78 3.39 -18.86
CA VAL A 148 2.86 3.38 -17.72
C VAL A 148 2.28 4.76 -17.50
N ASP A 149 0.99 4.92 -17.73
CA ASP A 149 0.22 6.13 -17.44
C ASP A 149 -0.48 5.95 -16.08
N VAL A 150 0.09 6.54 -15.03
CA VAL A 150 -0.46 6.49 -13.67
C VAL A 150 -1.54 7.55 -13.53
N VAL A 151 -2.77 7.13 -13.22
CA VAL A 151 -3.94 8.00 -13.12
C VAL A 151 -4.53 8.00 -11.71
N PRO A 152 -5.20 9.09 -11.28
CA PRO A 152 -5.91 9.11 -10.00
C PRO A 152 -6.95 7.97 -9.86
N TRP A 153 -7.21 7.55 -8.62
CA TRP A 153 -8.16 6.47 -8.29
C TRP A 153 -9.56 6.61 -8.93
N ASP A 154 -10.05 7.84 -9.11
CA ASP A 154 -11.36 8.16 -9.66
C ASP A 154 -11.34 8.60 -11.13
N HIS A 155 -10.19 8.48 -11.80
CA HIS A 155 -10.04 8.85 -13.20
C HIS A 155 -10.96 8.03 -14.12
N PRO A 156 -11.77 8.66 -14.99
CA PRO A 156 -12.57 7.96 -15.99
C PRO A 156 -11.68 7.11 -16.90
N LEU A 157 -12.08 5.88 -17.19
CA LEU A 157 -11.28 4.95 -17.98
C LEU A 157 -11.81 4.84 -19.41
N ASN A 158 -10.92 5.01 -20.40
CA ASN A 158 -11.23 4.82 -21.81
C ASN A 158 -10.36 3.69 -22.39
N SER A 159 -10.98 2.54 -22.68
CA SER A 159 -10.27 1.35 -23.21
C SER A 159 -9.58 1.56 -24.57
N LYS A 160 -9.84 2.67 -25.27
CA LYS A 160 -9.14 3.02 -26.52
C LYS A 160 -7.76 3.64 -26.27
N GLU A 161 -7.48 4.12 -25.07
CA GLU A 161 -6.25 4.87 -24.75
C GLU A 161 -5.11 3.98 -24.22
N PHE A 162 -5.41 2.72 -23.88
CA PHE A 162 -4.45 1.77 -23.33
C PHE A 162 -4.59 0.36 -23.92
N ASP A 163 -3.52 -0.41 -23.79
CA ASP A 163 -3.45 -1.82 -24.19
C ASP A 163 -3.76 -2.76 -23.02
N GLY A 164 -3.48 -2.33 -21.79
CA GLY A 164 -3.84 -3.05 -20.56
C GLY A 164 -4.19 -2.10 -19.42
N LEU A 165 -5.02 -2.59 -18.49
CA LEU A 165 -5.41 -1.87 -17.28
C LEU A 165 -4.75 -2.53 -16.07
N PHE A 166 -4.08 -1.73 -15.25
CA PHE A 166 -3.50 -2.16 -13.99
C PHE A 166 -4.21 -1.47 -12.82
N LEU A 167 -4.61 -2.25 -11.82
CA LEU A 167 -5.23 -1.77 -10.60
C LEU A 167 -4.27 -2.03 -9.45
N SER A 168 -3.74 -0.95 -8.84
CA SER A 168 -2.69 -1.06 -7.84
C SER A 168 -3.18 -1.62 -6.50
N ASN A 169 -2.24 -1.85 -5.59
CA ASN A 169 -2.57 -2.01 -4.18
C ASN A 169 -3.10 -0.69 -3.59
N GLY A 170 -3.63 -0.76 -2.37
CA GLY A 170 -4.09 0.43 -1.66
C GLY A 170 -4.52 0.16 -0.22
N PRO A 171 -4.77 1.22 0.57
CA PRO A 171 -5.31 1.14 1.91
C PRO A 171 -6.85 1.15 1.92
N GLY A 172 -7.44 0.80 3.06
CA GLY A 172 -8.86 1.01 3.34
C GLY A 172 -9.78 -0.07 2.78
N ASP A 173 -11.07 0.23 2.86
CA ASP A 173 -12.15 -0.66 2.45
C ASP A 173 -12.49 -0.46 0.96
N PRO A 174 -12.48 -1.51 0.11
CA PRO A 174 -12.86 -1.41 -1.29
C PRO A 174 -14.26 -0.83 -1.51
N VAL A 175 -15.20 -0.98 -0.56
CA VAL A 175 -16.56 -0.42 -0.70
C VAL A 175 -16.57 1.11 -0.76
N MET A 176 -15.53 1.77 -0.23
CA MET A 176 -15.39 3.23 -0.29
C MET A 176 -15.04 3.72 -1.70
N CYS A 177 -14.60 2.83 -2.59
CA CYS A 177 -14.07 3.16 -3.92
C CYS A 177 -15.11 2.99 -5.05
N HIS A 178 -16.37 3.35 -4.78
CA HIS A 178 -17.50 3.19 -5.72
C HIS A 178 -17.25 3.79 -7.12
N LYS A 179 -16.58 4.94 -7.22
CA LYS A 179 -16.22 5.56 -8.52
C LYS A 179 -15.28 4.67 -9.33
N THR A 180 -14.23 4.16 -8.70
CA THR A 180 -13.27 3.25 -9.34
C THR A 180 -13.95 1.97 -9.81
N VAL A 181 -14.80 1.37 -8.96
CA VAL A 181 -15.58 0.18 -9.32
C VAL A 181 -16.46 0.45 -10.55
N LYS A 182 -17.16 1.60 -10.60
CA LYS A 182 -17.97 1.99 -11.76
C LYS A 182 -17.13 2.15 -13.03
N ASN A 183 -15.95 2.76 -12.94
CA ASN A 183 -15.05 2.89 -14.08
C ASN A 183 -14.55 1.53 -14.57
N ILE A 184 -14.24 0.60 -13.66
CA ILE A 184 -13.86 -0.78 -14.02
C ILE A 184 -15.04 -1.50 -14.70
N GLN A 185 -16.26 -1.36 -14.19
CA GLN A 185 -17.46 -1.94 -14.82
C GLN A 185 -17.66 -1.45 -16.26
N GLN A 186 -17.40 -0.17 -16.53
CA GLN A 186 -17.44 0.37 -17.89
C GLN A 186 -16.40 -0.27 -18.80
N VAL A 187 -15.18 -0.50 -18.29
CA VAL A 187 -14.13 -1.21 -19.04
C VAL A 187 -14.53 -2.66 -19.33
N LEU A 188 -15.11 -3.36 -18.35
CA LEU A 188 -15.56 -4.74 -18.50
C LEU A 188 -16.74 -4.90 -19.47
N ALA A 189 -17.59 -3.88 -19.59
CA ALA A 189 -18.73 -3.86 -20.51
C ALA A 189 -18.34 -3.56 -21.97
N ASN A 190 -17.09 -3.17 -22.25
CA ASN A 190 -16.66 -2.86 -23.60
C ASN A 190 -16.56 -4.14 -24.47
N SER A 191 -16.89 -4.00 -25.76
CA SER A 191 -16.81 -5.10 -26.72
C SER A 191 -15.38 -5.60 -26.95
N THR A 192 -14.39 -4.69 -26.89
CA THR A 192 -12.97 -5.05 -26.99
C THR A 192 -12.41 -5.42 -25.62
N THR A 193 -12.11 -6.70 -25.44
CA THR A 193 -11.46 -7.19 -24.22
C THR A 193 -10.02 -6.67 -24.12
N LYS A 194 -9.68 -6.07 -22.97
CA LYS A 194 -8.32 -5.65 -22.62
C LYS A 194 -7.85 -6.46 -21.40
N PRO A 195 -6.58 -6.87 -21.31
CA PRO A 195 -6.05 -7.48 -20.09
C PRO A 195 -6.17 -6.54 -18.89
N ILE A 196 -6.70 -7.07 -17.78
CA ILE A 196 -6.80 -6.35 -16.50
C ILE A 196 -6.00 -7.11 -15.46
N PHE A 197 -5.10 -6.43 -14.76
CA PHE A 197 -4.30 -7.01 -13.69
C PHE A 197 -4.46 -6.21 -12.40
N GLY A 198 -5.06 -6.82 -11.38
CA GLY A 198 -5.27 -6.22 -10.06
C GLY A 198 -4.38 -6.83 -8.99
N ILE A 199 -3.76 -5.99 -8.16
CA ILE A 199 -2.94 -6.43 -7.01
C ILE A 199 -3.59 -5.96 -5.71
N CYS A 200 -3.76 -6.86 -4.73
CA CYS A 200 -4.28 -6.54 -3.40
C CYS A 200 -5.65 -5.83 -3.49
N LEU A 201 -5.74 -4.54 -3.18
CA LEU A 201 -6.96 -3.76 -3.35
C LEU A 201 -7.47 -3.79 -4.81
N GLY A 202 -6.58 -3.77 -5.80
CA GLY A 202 -6.98 -3.88 -7.21
C GLY A 202 -7.68 -5.21 -7.54
N HIS A 203 -7.31 -6.31 -6.89
CA HIS A 203 -8.03 -7.59 -7.01
C HIS A 203 -9.42 -7.50 -6.39
N GLN A 204 -9.55 -6.86 -5.23
CA GLN A 204 -10.83 -6.67 -4.55
C GLN A 204 -11.76 -5.78 -5.37
N LEU A 205 -11.27 -4.65 -5.91
CA LEU A 205 -12.05 -3.74 -6.74
C LEU A 205 -12.54 -4.41 -8.03
N LEU A 206 -11.69 -5.22 -8.68
CA LEU A 206 -12.08 -5.99 -9.86
C LEU A 206 -13.16 -7.04 -9.51
N SER A 207 -13.01 -7.72 -8.37
CA SER A 207 -13.99 -8.69 -7.89
C SER A 207 -15.34 -8.02 -7.57
N THR A 208 -15.32 -6.86 -6.92
CA THR A 208 -16.52 -6.06 -6.66
C THR A 208 -17.18 -5.58 -7.95
N ALA A 209 -16.39 -5.19 -8.96
CA ALA A 209 -16.91 -4.76 -10.25
C ALA A 209 -17.74 -5.84 -10.96
N ILE A 210 -17.40 -7.12 -10.79
CA ILE A 210 -18.17 -8.27 -11.30
C ILE A 210 -19.25 -8.78 -10.34
N GLY A 211 -19.53 -8.06 -9.24
CA GLY A 211 -20.61 -8.37 -8.31
C GLY A 211 -20.24 -9.22 -7.09
N CYS A 212 -18.95 -9.53 -6.88
CA CYS A 212 -18.52 -10.18 -5.64
C CYS A 212 -18.64 -9.23 -4.44
N LYS A 213 -18.73 -9.80 -3.23
CA LYS A 213 -18.76 -9.05 -1.98
C LYS A 213 -17.44 -9.20 -1.25
N THR A 214 -16.95 -8.09 -0.71
CA THR A 214 -15.76 -8.05 0.14
C THR A 214 -16.16 -7.99 1.60
N TYR A 215 -15.33 -8.51 2.49
CA TYR A 215 -15.54 -8.45 3.94
C TYR A 215 -14.25 -8.13 4.69
N LYS A 216 -14.39 -7.53 5.89
CA LYS A 216 -13.27 -7.24 6.77
C LYS A 216 -12.83 -8.53 7.47
N MET A 217 -11.59 -8.92 7.26
CA MET A 217 -10.98 -10.07 7.94
C MET A 217 -10.74 -9.74 9.42
N LYS A 218 -10.72 -10.77 10.27
CA LYS A 218 -10.49 -10.61 11.72
C LYS A 218 -9.22 -9.81 12.02
N TYR A 219 -8.06 -10.27 11.52
CA TYR A 219 -6.75 -9.61 11.71
C TYR A 219 -5.95 -9.47 10.41
N GLY A 220 -6.55 -9.80 9.26
CA GLY A 220 -5.93 -9.68 7.93
C GLY A 220 -4.71 -10.57 7.70
N ASN A 221 -4.15 -10.44 6.51
CA ASN A 221 -2.92 -11.11 6.08
C ASN A 221 -1.82 -10.07 5.94
N ARG A 222 -0.84 -10.11 6.87
CA ARG A 222 0.25 -9.11 6.97
C ARG A 222 1.58 -9.79 7.25
N GLY A 223 2.46 -9.86 6.26
CA GLY A 223 3.76 -10.48 6.40
C GLY A 223 4.44 -10.78 5.06
N HIS A 224 5.63 -11.36 5.13
CA HIS A 224 6.44 -11.73 3.97
C HIS A 224 6.52 -13.25 3.75
N ASN A 225 5.82 -14.02 4.56
CA ASN A 225 5.90 -15.48 4.65
C ASN A 225 4.54 -16.15 4.45
N LEU A 226 3.64 -15.56 3.67
CA LEU A 226 2.30 -16.13 3.46
C LEU A 226 2.31 -17.05 2.24
N PRO A 227 2.00 -18.35 2.41
CA PRO A 227 1.90 -19.26 1.27
C PRO A 227 0.63 -18.96 0.45
N ALA A 228 0.76 -19.01 -0.87
CA ALA A 228 -0.35 -18.96 -1.81
C ALA A 228 -0.25 -20.14 -2.77
N LEU A 229 -1.34 -20.90 -2.89
CA LEU A 229 -1.45 -22.03 -3.81
C LEU A 229 -1.97 -21.53 -5.15
N HIS A 230 -1.30 -21.95 -6.23
CA HIS A 230 -1.83 -21.72 -7.57
C HIS A 230 -2.86 -22.82 -7.88
N HIS A 231 -4.13 -22.45 -7.71
CA HIS A 231 -5.27 -23.34 -7.90
C HIS A 231 -5.23 -24.07 -9.26
N GLY A 232 -5.59 -25.35 -9.27
CA GLY A 232 -5.47 -26.22 -10.44
C GLY A 232 -4.05 -26.76 -10.69
N THR A 233 -3.08 -26.42 -9.84
CA THR A 233 -1.70 -26.93 -9.92
C THR A 233 -1.20 -27.38 -8.53
N ASN A 234 -0.07 -28.09 -8.49
CA ASN A 234 0.63 -28.45 -7.25
C ASN A 234 1.66 -27.39 -6.80
N ARG A 235 1.59 -26.16 -7.31
CA ARG A 235 2.58 -25.11 -7.03
C ARG A 235 2.15 -24.23 -5.86
N CYS A 236 3.08 -24.02 -4.93
CA CYS A 236 2.95 -23.09 -3.82
C CYS A 236 4.02 -21.99 -3.92
N PHE A 237 3.65 -20.76 -3.60
CA PHE A 237 4.54 -19.61 -3.60
C PHE A 237 4.51 -18.89 -2.26
N MET A 238 5.68 -18.46 -1.78
CA MET A 238 5.77 -17.55 -0.65
C MET A 238 5.48 -16.13 -1.13
N THR A 239 4.56 -15.44 -0.46
CA THR A 239 4.07 -14.13 -0.88
C THR A 239 4.20 -13.11 0.24
N SER A 240 4.38 -11.85 -0.18
CA SER A 240 4.19 -10.70 0.71
C SER A 240 2.76 -10.22 0.62
N GLN A 241 2.08 -10.17 1.76
CA GLN A 241 0.69 -9.73 1.84
C GLN A 241 0.56 -8.62 2.88
N ASN A 242 -0.29 -7.64 2.60
CA ASN A 242 -0.66 -6.60 3.54
C ASN A 242 -2.09 -6.11 3.20
N HIS A 243 -3.09 -6.89 3.61
CA HIS A 243 -4.49 -6.54 3.43
C HIS A 243 -5.34 -6.96 4.64
N GLY A 244 -6.37 -6.16 4.92
CA GLY A 244 -7.36 -6.42 5.99
C GLY A 244 -8.73 -6.87 5.47
N PHE A 245 -8.93 -6.86 4.15
CA PHE A 245 -10.17 -7.24 3.48
C PHE A 245 -9.92 -8.42 2.54
N ALA A 246 -10.95 -9.18 2.22
CA ALA A 246 -10.93 -10.27 1.24
C ALA A 246 -12.24 -10.26 0.44
#